data_AF-A0A482VZH4-F1
#
_entry.id   AF-A0A482VZH4-F1
#
_cell.length_a   1.000
_cell.length_b   1.000
_cell.length_c   1.000
_cell.angle_alpha   90.00
_cell.angle_beta   90.00
_cell.angle_gamma   90.00
#
_symmetry.space_group_name_H-M   'P 1'
#
loop_
_entity.id
_entity.type
_entity.pdbx_description
1 polymer ?
#
loop_
_entity_poly.entity_id
_entity_poly.type
_entity_poly.pdbx_seq_one_letter_code
_entity_poly.pdbx_strand_id
1 'polypeptide(L)' 'MEDLSDIQKFYKDQTIFITGGTGFIGKLLIEKLLRVCYNLNAIYILIRPKRGKTAQQRFNDIFDYA' A
#
# COMPACT_ATOMS: atom_id res chain seq x y z
N MET A 1 -1.38 -7.02 -26.74
CA MET A 1 -1.80 -6.75 -25.34
C MET A 1 -0.80 -7.48 -24.48
N GLU A 2 -0.05 -6.79 -23.63
CA GLU A 2 0.92 -7.48 -22.75
C GLU A 2 0.16 -8.38 -21.79
N ASP A 3 0.54 -9.66 -21.75
CA ASP A 3 -0.01 -10.60 -20.78
C ASP A 3 0.45 -10.19 -19.38
N LEU A 4 -0.51 -10.10 -18.46
CA LEU A 4 -0.22 -9.85 -17.05
C LEU A 4 0.69 -10.97 -16.50
N SER A 5 1.67 -10.58 -15.69
CA SER A 5 2.44 -11.54 -14.90
C SER A 5 1.53 -12.30 -13.92
N ASP A 6 1.94 -13.48 -13.48
CA ASP A 6 1.17 -14.29 -12.53
C ASP A 6 0.92 -13.54 -11.21
N ILE A 7 1.86 -12.69 -10.79
CA ILE A 7 1.70 -11.81 -9.62
C ILE A 7 0.57 -10.79 -9.84
N GLN A 8 0.53 -10.14 -11.00
CA GLN A 8 -0.52 -9.18 -11.32
C GLN A 8 -1.89 -9.85 -11.44
N LYS A 9 -1.95 -11.06 -11.99
CA LYS A 9 -3.18 -11.87 -12.03
C LYS A 9 -3.66 -12.24 -10.63
N PHE A 10 -2.75 -12.62 -9.73
CA PHE A 10 -3.06 -12.98 -8.35
C PHE A 10 -3.70 -11.82 -7.57
N TYR A 11 -3.15 -10.61 -7.72
CA TYR A 11 -3.63 -9.43 -7.00
C TYR A 11 -4.84 -8.74 -7.66
N LYS A 12 -5.21 -9.13 -8.88
CA LYS A 12 -6.35 -8.55 -9.59
C LYS A 12 -7.64 -8.69 -8.76
N ASP A 13 -8.37 -7.59 -8.62
CA ASP A 13 -9.63 -7.46 -7.89
C ASP A 13 -9.56 -7.83 -6.39
N GLN A 14 -8.35 -8.01 -5.84
CA GLN A 14 -8.16 -8.35 -4.44
C GLN A 14 -8.34 -7.16 -3.51
N THR A 15 -8.75 -7.47 -2.28
CA THR A 15 -8.76 -6.55 -1.14
C THR A 15 -7.61 -6.92 -0.20
N ILE A 16 -6.68 -5.99 0.01
CA ILE A 16 -5.43 -6.26 0.73
C ILE A 16 -5.46 -5.53 2.07
N PHE A 17 -5.20 -6.26 3.17
CA PHE A 17 -5.00 -5.67 4.49
C PHE A 17 -3.52 -5.69 4.87
N ILE A 18 -2.94 -4.51 5.09
CA ILE A 18 -1.51 -4.33 5.36
C ILE A 18 -1.31 -3.86 6.81
N THR A 19 -0.51 -4.63 7.55
CA THR A 19 0.07 -4.18 8.82
C THR A 19 1.47 -3.64 8.59
N GLY A 20 1.91 -2.68 9.40
CA GLY A 20 3.24 -2.08 9.23
C GLY A 20 3.41 -1.19 7.99
N GLY A 21 2.32 -0.82 7.30
CA GLY A 21 2.35 -0.05 6.04
C GLY A 21 3.09 1.30 6.11
N THR A 22 3.19 1.90 7.31
CA THR A 22 3.96 3.14 7.54
C THR A 22 5.49 2.97 7.60
N GLY A 23 5.99 1.74 7.70
CA GLY A 23 7.43 1.44 7.71
C GLY A 23 8.03 1.47 6.30
N PHE A 24 9.36 1.52 6.18
CA PHE A 24 10.06 1.63 4.89
C PHE A 24 9.61 0.58 3.86
N ILE A 25 9.67 -0.70 4.21
CA ILE A 25 9.24 -1.80 3.32
C ILE A 25 7.73 -1.75 3.05
N GLY A 26 6.92 -1.39 4.06
CA GLY A 26 5.47 -1.27 3.90
C GLY A 26 5.09 -0.23 2.85
N LYS A 27 5.76 0.94 2.86
CA LYS A 27 5.56 1.99 1.87
C LYS A 27 5.94 1.52 0.46
N LEU A 28 7.08 0.83 0.33
CA LEU A 28 7.52 0.27 -0.97
C LEU A 28 6.55 -0.78 -1.50
N LEU A 29 6.01 -1.65 -0.62
CA LEU A 29 5.00 -2.62 -1.00
C LEU A 29 3.73 -1.93 -1.51
N ILE A 30 3.22 -0.93 -0.79
CA ILE A 30 2.04 -0.14 -1.19
C ILE A 30 2.28 0.51 -2.55
N GLU A 31 3.44 1.14 -2.75
CA GLU A 31 3.82 1.74 -4.03
C GLU A 31 3.81 0.70 -5.15
N LYS A 32 4.48 -0.44 -4.95
CA LYS A 32 4.57 -1.51 -5.95
C LYS A 32 3.20 -2.08 -6.32
N LEU A 33 2.33 -2.28 -5.34
CA LEU A 33 0.96 -2.74 -5.53
C LEU A 33 0.15 -1.73 -6.36
N LEU A 34 0.22 -0.44 -6.02
CA LEU A 34 -0.49 0.62 -6.73
C LEU A 34 0.05 0.87 -8.14
N ARG A 35 1.37 0.81 -8.36
CA ARG A 35 2.00 1.11 -9.65
C ARG A 35 1.98 -0.07 -10.62
N VAL A 36 2.18 -1.30 -10.14
CA VAL A 36 2.34 -2.49 -10.99
C VAL A 36 1.11 -3.39 -10.99
N CYS A 37 0.44 -3.54 -9.85
CA CYS A 37 -0.75 -4.38 -9.70
C CYS A 37 -2.06 -3.59 -9.77
N TYR A 38 -2.04 -2.41 -10.39
CA TYR A 38 -3.06 -1.33 -10.41
C TYR A 38 -4.55 -1.70 -10.44
N ASN A 39 -4.93 -2.92 -10.85
CA ASN A 39 -6.29 -3.46 -10.83
C ASN A 39 -6.64 -4.11 -9.48
N LEU A 40 -6.45 -3.40 -8.36
CA LEU A 40 -6.84 -3.85 -7.03
C LEU A 40 -8.26 -3.36 -6.70
N ASN A 41 -8.98 -4.07 -5.83
CA ASN A 41 -10.25 -3.55 -5.30
C ASN A 41 -9.99 -2.50 -4.21
N ALA A 42 -9.19 -2.82 -3.20
CA ALA A 42 -8.88 -1.90 -2.11
C ALA A 42 -7.60 -2.29 -1.35
N ILE A 43 -6.94 -1.31 -0.75
CA ILE A 43 -5.86 -1.52 0.24
C ILE A 43 -6.29 -0.87 1.56
N TYR A 44 -6.38 -1.66 2.61
CA TYR A 44 -6.61 -1.22 3.98
C TYR A 44 -5.30 -1.27 4.77
N ILE A 45 -4.98 -0.20 5.49
CA ILE A 45 -3.72 -0.11 6.25
C ILE A 45 -4.05 0.11 7.72
N LEU A 46 -3.53 -0.75 8.59
CA LEU A 46 -3.61 -0.55 10.03
C LEU A 46 -2.55 0.46 10.48
N ILE A 47 -3.00 1.62 10.96
CA ILE A 47 -2.11 2.68 11.44
C ILE A 47 -2.46 3.04 12.88
N ARG A 48 -1.47 2.92 13.77
CA ARG A 48 -1.57 3.36 15.16
C ARG A 48 -0.92 4.75 15.35
N PRO A 49 -1.41 5.59 16.27
CA PRO A 49 -0.67 6.78 16.70
C PRO A 49 0.73 6.40 17.24
N LYS A 50 1.75 7.22 16.95
CA LYS A 50 3.14 6.98 17.39
C LYS A 50 3.96 8.27 17.31
N ARG A 51 4.87 8.49 18.26
CA ARG A 51 5.81 9.64 18.29
C ARG A 51 5.09 11.00 18.14
N GLY A 52 3.97 11.18 18.85
CA GLY A 52 3.19 12.42 18.81
C GLY A 52 2.39 12.65 17.52
N LYS A 53 2.46 11.76 16.52
CA LYS A 53 1.65 11.85 15.31
C LYS A 53 0.37 11.01 15.40
N THR A 54 -0.74 11.57 14.95
CA THR A 54 -2.03 10.87 14.80
C THR A 54 -1.96 9.83 13.68
N ALA A 55 -2.92 8.90 13.64
CA ALA A 55 -3.00 7.94 12.55
C ALA A 55 -3.13 8.63 11.18
N GLN A 56 -3.92 9.70 11.09
CA GLN A 56 -4.09 10.47 9.85
C GLN A 56 -2.81 11.17 9.41
N GLN A 57 -2.08 11.81 10.33
CA GLN A 57 -0.78 12.42 10.00
C GLN A 57 0.21 11.37 9.49
N ARG A 58 0.27 10.21 10.15
CA ARG A 58 1.13 9.10 9.73
C ARG A 58 0.69 8.46 8.41
N PHE A 59 -0.59 8.55 8.07
CA PHE A 59 -1.12 8.13 6.77
C PHE A 59 -0.66 9.08 5.67
N ASN A 60 -0.79 10.39 5.87
CA ASN A 60 -0.34 11.40 4.91
C ASN A 60 1.17 11.27 4.63
N ASP A 61 1.99 11.02 5.68
CA ASP A 61 3.43 10.76 5.55
C ASP A 61 3.77 9.56 4.62
N ILE A 62 2.83 8.66 4.28
CA ILE A 62 3.07 7.51 3.39
C ILE A 62 3.37 7.97 1.96
N PHE A 63 2.71 9.05 1.53
CA PHE A 63 2.78 9.57 0.16
C PHE A 63 3.56 10.88 0.04
N ASP A 64 3.97 11.47 1.17
CA ASP A 64 4.88 12.61 1.17
C ASP A 64 6.28 12.16 0.75
N TYR A 65 6.64 12.49 -0.49
CA TYR A 65 8.01 12.42 -1.00
C TYR A 65 8.70 13.75 -0.67
N ALA A 66 9.35 13.82 0.49
CA ALA A 66 10.38 14.82 0.76
C ALA A 66 11.72 14.35 0.20
#